data_AF-A0AAD3E5S5-F1
#
_entry.id   AF-A0AAD3E5S5-F1
#
_cell.length_a   1.000
_cell.length_b   1.000
_cell.length_c   1.000
_cell.angle_alpha   90.00
_cell.angle_beta   90.00
_cell.angle_gamma   90.00
#
_symmetry.space_group_name_H-M   'P 1'
#
loop_
_entity.id
_entity.type
_entity.pdbx_description
1 polymer ?
#
loop_
_entity_poly.entity_id
_entity_poly.type
_entity_poly.pdbx_seq_one_letter_code
_entity_poly.pdbx_strand_id
1 'polypeptide(L)'
;MDSDLFLKRHHSIKSHLTSMPSEVTDDMRDEGLLDQESCGFADEMPTSPQGRSSPGTSRSSGFSSSILTQSPEDALSTMFDQRVALLAATMESLRSKCELLQEQLTESGAVCSSYAARLARSEDSARRLRLEVELGKERERQLQHDVTRLEALLEAGRLQASVAEARHQTALAEERARTERLRVMRDDALLQRDNALSELSGCYADVDALQATLADSALYVRYLRKRLLELELAAARQQQQSQQQERQRQQSAGSKEGEGGEGGGSGGGGGVFSLATIRKAIQAAVAEAAQCGEEERRKRVRQLQLRWHPDKNPVLTEFATEVTKMINEAVAEMERAAGVTGGGSST
;
A
#
# COMPACT_ATOMS: atom_id res chain seq x y z
N MET A 1 -0.67 -33.42 15.15
CA MET A 1 0.77 -33.29 14.81
C MET A 1 0.97 -32.73 13.39
N ASP A 2 0.03 -31.95 12.85
CA ASP A 2 0.06 -31.49 11.45
C ASP A 2 0.09 -29.97 11.28
N SER A 3 0.47 -29.23 12.33
CA SER A 3 0.54 -27.76 12.29
C SER A 3 1.90 -27.23 11.82
N ASP A 4 2.96 -28.04 11.86
CA ASP A 4 4.34 -27.62 11.55
C ASP A 4 4.72 -27.69 10.07
N LEU A 5 3.88 -28.30 9.22
CA LEU A 5 4.13 -28.37 7.78
C LEU A 5 3.69 -27.11 7.02
N PHE A 6 2.84 -26.26 7.61
CA PHE A 6 2.34 -25.06 6.93
C PHE A 6 3.29 -23.86 7.03
N LEU A 7 4.12 -23.77 8.08
CA LEU A 7 5.09 -22.67 8.20
C LEU A 7 6.34 -22.84 7.31
N LYS A 8 6.71 -24.07 6.94
CA LYS A 8 7.89 -24.32 6.09
C LYS A 8 7.71 -23.95 4.62
N ARG A 9 6.47 -23.80 4.13
CA ARG A 9 6.22 -23.44 2.72
C ARG A 9 6.26 -21.93 2.44
N HIS A 10 6.14 -21.08 3.46
CA HIS A 10 6.20 -19.62 3.29
C HIS A 10 7.59 -19.02 3.41
N HIS A 11 8.60 -19.77 3.86
CA HIS A 11 9.99 -19.29 3.92
C HIS A 11 10.82 -19.57 2.66
N SER A 12 10.33 -20.43 1.75
CA SER A 12 11.09 -20.79 0.53
C SER A 12 10.90 -19.83 -0.65
N ILE A 13 10.02 -18.82 -0.54
CA ILE A 13 9.75 -17.87 -1.64
C ILE A 13 10.47 -16.52 -1.40
N LYS A 14 11.07 -16.28 -0.23
CA LYS A 14 11.72 -15.00 0.10
C LYS A 14 13.25 -14.96 -0.08
N SER A 15 13.89 -16.04 -0.52
CA SER A 15 15.36 -16.09 -0.69
C SER A 15 15.85 -15.95 -2.13
N HIS A 16 15.01 -15.55 -3.09
CA HIS A 16 15.41 -15.45 -4.50
C HIS A 16 15.30 -14.04 -5.14
N LEU A 17 15.16 -12.98 -4.34
CA LEU A 17 15.03 -11.61 -4.88
C LEU A 17 16.04 -10.58 -4.37
N THR A 18 17.08 -10.98 -3.64
CA THR A 18 18.13 -10.04 -3.18
C THR A 18 19.51 -10.65 -3.37
N SER A 19 19.97 -10.65 -4.63
CA SER A 19 21.38 -10.46 -4.98
C SER A 19 21.48 -10.38 -6.50
N MET A 20 21.09 -9.23 -7.06
CA MET A 20 21.55 -8.83 -8.38
C MET A 20 22.80 -7.99 -8.13
N PRO A 21 23.99 -8.41 -8.62
CA PRO A 21 25.18 -7.58 -8.52
C PRO A 21 24.95 -6.31 -9.33
N SER A 22 25.17 -5.15 -8.71
CA SER A 22 25.29 -3.88 -9.40
C SER A 22 26.60 -3.86 -10.18
N GLU A 23 26.66 -4.61 -11.29
CA GLU A 23 27.56 -4.29 -12.40
C GLU A 23 26.91 -3.13 -13.16
N VAL A 24 27.07 -1.93 -12.62
CA VAL A 24 26.96 -0.72 -13.44
C VAL A 24 28.34 -0.56 -14.05
N THR A 25 28.41 -0.95 -15.31
CA THR A 25 29.46 -0.60 -16.26
C THR A 25 29.64 0.91 -16.25
N ASP A 26 30.64 1.38 -15.52
CA ASP A 26 31.20 2.73 -15.60
C ASP A 26 32.23 2.77 -16.75
N ASP A 27 31.76 2.33 -17.92
CA ASP A 27 32.54 2.25 -19.14
C ASP A 27 31.65 2.81 -20.25
N MET A 28 32.20 3.78 -20.98
CA MET A 28 31.62 4.50 -22.12
C MET A 28 30.84 5.78 -21.78
N ARG A 29 31.56 6.90 -21.73
CA ARG A 29 31.41 8.00 -22.71
C ARG A 29 32.43 9.11 -22.42
N ASP A 30 33.61 8.97 -23.01
CA ASP A 30 34.39 10.13 -23.46
C ASP A 30 35.12 9.76 -24.76
N GLU A 31 34.33 9.32 -25.73
CA GLU A 31 34.74 9.14 -27.12
C GLU A 31 33.94 10.16 -27.92
N GLY A 32 34.57 11.29 -28.19
CA GLY A 32 34.07 12.26 -29.14
C GLY A 32 34.16 13.69 -28.66
N LEU A 33 35.36 14.29 -28.76
CA LEU A 33 35.41 15.58 -29.44
C LEU A 33 36.76 15.86 -30.12
N LEU A 34 36.77 15.43 -31.38
CA LEU A 34 37.24 16.18 -32.54
C LEU A 34 38.74 16.48 -32.61
N ASP A 35 39.40 15.63 -33.40
CA ASP A 35 39.87 16.04 -34.72
C ASP A 35 40.31 17.51 -34.76
N GLN A 36 41.51 17.72 -34.24
CA GLN A 36 42.40 18.76 -34.74
C GLN A 36 42.79 18.36 -36.16
N GLU A 37 41.82 18.42 -37.09
CA GLU A 37 42.07 18.66 -38.49
C GLU A 37 42.79 20.01 -38.54
N SER A 38 44.11 19.90 -38.46
CA SER A 38 45.04 20.82 -39.06
C SER A 38 44.64 20.93 -40.52
N CYS A 39 43.66 21.79 -40.78
CA CYS A 39 43.47 22.41 -42.07
C CYS A 39 44.80 23.10 -42.36
N GLY A 40 45.67 22.34 -43.02
CA GLY A 40 46.76 22.87 -43.81
C GLY A 40 46.16 23.86 -44.78
N PHE A 41 46.01 25.09 -44.33
CA PHE A 41 45.96 26.24 -45.20
C PHE A 41 47.39 26.36 -45.70
N ALA A 42 47.70 25.52 -46.70
CA ALA A 42 48.74 25.81 -47.65
C ALA A 42 48.41 27.21 -48.16
N ASP A 43 49.08 28.19 -47.55
CA ASP A 43 49.22 29.52 -48.09
C ASP A 43 50.02 29.29 -49.38
N GLU A 44 49.30 28.94 -50.46
CA GLU A 44 49.72 29.13 -51.82
C GLU A 44 49.95 30.64 -51.96
N MET A 45 51.12 31.04 -51.48
CA MET A 45 51.81 32.25 -51.89
C MET A 45 51.59 32.37 -53.40
N PRO A 46 50.96 33.45 -53.88
CA PRO A 46 50.93 33.71 -55.30
C PRO A 46 52.38 33.75 -55.75
N THR A 47 52.76 32.71 -56.50
CA THR A 47 54.01 32.61 -57.21
C THR A 47 54.19 33.94 -57.93
N SER A 48 55.20 34.70 -57.47
CA SER A 48 55.59 35.94 -58.11
C SER A 48 55.77 35.65 -59.59
N PRO A 49 55.09 36.36 -60.51
CA PRO A 49 55.34 36.17 -61.92
C PRO A 49 56.79 36.56 -62.19
N GLN A 50 57.56 35.53 -62.51
CA GLN A 50 58.83 35.62 -63.20
C GLN A 50 58.73 36.61 -64.36
N GLY A 51 59.81 37.36 -64.56
CA GLY A 51 60.24 37.72 -65.90
C GLY A 51 59.40 38.79 -66.60
N ARG A 52 59.74 40.05 -66.35
CA ARG A 52 59.72 41.04 -67.42
C ARG A 52 61.14 41.58 -67.62
N SER A 53 61.81 40.90 -68.54
CA SER A 53 62.94 41.39 -69.31
C SER A 53 62.71 42.84 -69.72
N SER A 54 63.65 43.71 -69.32
CA SER A 54 63.81 45.04 -69.90
C SER A 54 64.03 44.92 -71.41
N PRO A 55 63.22 45.56 -72.27
CA PRO A 55 63.61 45.74 -73.65
C PRO A 55 64.64 46.87 -73.69
N GLY A 56 65.92 46.50 -73.78
CA GLY A 56 66.97 47.42 -74.20
C GLY A 56 66.71 47.85 -75.64
N THR A 57 65.95 48.92 -75.84
CA THR A 57 65.84 49.61 -77.13
C THR A 57 67.18 50.26 -77.44
N SER A 58 68.05 49.51 -78.10
CA SER A 58 69.18 50.03 -78.87
C SER A 58 68.67 50.90 -80.00
N ARG A 59 68.51 52.20 -79.73
CA ARG A 59 68.30 53.22 -80.78
C ARG A 59 69.66 53.55 -81.39
N SER A 60 69.94 52.99 -82.56
CA SER A 60 71.01 53.44 -83.44
C SER A 60 70.66 54.84 -83.98
N SER A 61 71.51 55.83 -83.66
CA SER A 61 71.44 57.16 -84.26
C SER A 61 72.03 57.09 -85.68
N GLY A 62 71.20 56.72 -86.65
CA GLY A 62 71.49 56.94 -88.06
C GLY A 62 71.34 58.41 -88.41
N PHE A 63 72.40 59.20 -88.20
CA PHE A 63 72.50 60.57 -88.69
C PHE A 63 72.84 60.51 -90.19
N SER A 64 71.82 60.44 -91.04
CA SER A 64 71.99 60.43 -92.49
C SER A 64 72.47 61.80 -92.99
N SER A 65 73.76 61.89 -93.31
CA SER A 65 74.39 63.00 -94.02
C SER A 65 73.91 63.05 -95.48
N SER A 66 72.76 63.68 -95.74
CA SER A 66 72.27 63.97 -97.09
C SER A 66 71.56 65.33 -97.15
N ILE A 67 72.26 66.39 -96.70
CA ILE A 67 71.74 67.78 -96.69
C ILE A 67 72.40 68.67 -97.76
N LEU A 68 73.39 68.19 -98.53
CA LEU A 68 74.21 69.08 -99.37
C LEU A 68 73.74 69.27 -100.83
N THR A 69 72.57 68.79 -101.24
CA THR A 69 72.05 69.01 -102.61
C THR A 69 70.57 69.41 -102.69
N GLN A 70 69.91 69.66 -101.56
CA GLN A 70 68.52 70.08 -101.52
C GLN A 70 68.41 71.59 -101.36
N SER A 71 67.42 72.18 -102.02
CA SER A 71 67.04 73.58 -101.83
C SER A 71 66.84 73.84 -100.32
N PRO A 72 67.33 74.95 -99.76
CA PRO A 72 67.16 75.27 -98.34
C PRO A 72 65.68 75.25 -97.88
N GLU A 73 64.74 75.44 -98.80
CA GLU A 73 63.29 75.32 -98.56
C GLU A 73 62.85 73.86 -98.33
N ASP A 74 63.40 72.90 -99.09
CA ASP A 74 63.07 71.47 -98.96
C ASP A 74 63.67 70.84 -97.69
N ALA A 75 64.88 71.27 -97.30
CA ALA A 75 65.51 70.83 -96.05
C ALA A 75 64.72 71.32 -94.81
N LEU A 76 64.16 72.53 -94.86
CA LEU A 76 63.29 73.06 -93.81
C LEU A 76 61.93 72.33 -93.79
N SER A 77 61.35 72.06 -94.96
CA SER A 77 60.10 71.28 -95.05
C SER A 77 60.28 69.87 -94.49
N THR A 78 61.35 69.17 -94.87
CA THR A 78 61.62 67.80 -94.38
C THR A 78 61.91 67.78 -92.87
N MET A 79 62.62 68.77 -92.31
CA MET A 79 62.77 68.89 -90.86
C MET A 79 61.44 69.20 -90.16
N PHE A 80 60.58 70.01 -90.76
CA PHE A 80 59.24 70.28 -90.24
C PHE A 80 58.38 69.02 -90.26
N ASP A 81 58.34 68.30 -91.38
CA ASP A 81 57.60 67.04 -91.53
C ASP A 81 58.13 65.96 -90.58
N GLN A 82 59.44 65.87 -90.37
CA GLN A 82 60.04 64.98 -89.37
C GLN A 82 59.63 65.37 -87.95
N ARG A 83 59.60 66.67 -87.61
CA ARG A 83 59.13 67.14 -86.30
C ARG A 83 57.65 66.87 -86.11
N VAL A 84 56.82 67.09 -87.13
CA VAL A 84 55.38 66.78 -87.12
C VAL A 84 55.16 65.28 -86.98
N ALA A 85 55.91 64.44 -87.71
CA ALA A 85 55.84 62.99 -87.61
C ALA A 85 56.29 62.47 -86.23
N LEU A 86 57.36 63.04 -85.66
CA LEU A 86 57.78 62.73 -84.29
C LEU A 86 56.72 63.13 -83.26
N LEU A 87 56.13 64.33 -83.39
CA LEU A 87 55.03 64.77 -82.53
C LEU A 87 53.83 63.82 -82.65
N ALA A 88 53.41 63.47 -83.87
CA ALA A 88 52.33 62.52 -84.11
C ALA A 88 52.61 61.15 -83.46
N ALA A 89 53.80 60.59 -83.65
CA ALA A 89 54.20 59.33 -83.04
C ALA A 89 54.24 59.41 -81.50
N THR A 90 54.69 60.53 -80.93
CA THR A 90 54.64 60.72 -79.46
C THR A 90 53.22 60.86 -78.95
N MET A 91 52.33 61.54 -79.67
CA MET A 91 50.92 61.68 -79.32
C MET A 91 50.18 60.34 -79.41
N GLU A 92 50.46 59.52 -80.41
CA GLU A 92 49.89 58.17 -80.55
C GLU A 92 50.44 57.20 -79.48
N SER A 93 51.73 57.30 -79.14
CA SER A 93 52.30 56.58 -78.01
C SER A 93 51.71 57.00 -76.67
N LEU A 94 51.45 58.30 -76.47
CA LEU A 94 50.77 58.79 -75.28
C LEU A 94 49.31 58.30 -75.23
N ARG A 95 48.61 58.34 -76.36
CA ARG A 95 47.23 57.84 -76.48
C ARG A 95 47.13 56.36 -76.11
N SER A 96 47.96 55.51 -76.72
CA SER A 96 48.00 54.07 -76.40
C SER A 96 48.36 53.80 -74.93
N LYS A 97 49.28 54.58 -74.33
CA LYS A 97 49.56 54.50 -72.89
C LYS A 97 48.36 54.91 -72.04
N CYS A 98 47.63 55.96 -72.43
CA CYS A 98 46.40 56.38 -71.75
C CYS A 98 45.31 55.30 -71.85
N GLU A 99 45.14 54.67 -73.01
CA GLU A 99 44.21 53.56 -73.22
C GLU A 99 44.59 52.36 -72.32
N LEU A 100 45.87 51.96 -72.27
CA LEU A 100 46.35 50.90 -71.37
C LEU A 100 46.15 51.24 -69.89
N LEU A 101 46.44 52.48 -69.47
CA LEU A 101 46.19 52.90 -68.09
C LEU A 101 44.71 52.92 -67.76
N GLN A 102 43.85 53.27 -68.72
CA GLN A 102 42.41 53.22 -68.57
C GLN A 102 41.92 51.78 -68.44
N GLU A 103 42.40 50.85 -69.28
CA GLU A 103 42.12 49.42 -69.17
C GLU A 103 42.55 48.89 -67.79
N GLN A 104 43.79 49.17 -67.36
CA GLN A 104 44.30 48.79 -66.04
C GLN A 104 43.46 49.37 -64.89
N LEU A 105 42.97 50.61 -65.02
CA LEU A 105 42.08 51.21 -64.03
C LEU A 105 40.72 50.51 -63.99
N THR A 106 40.17 50.13 -65.15
CA THR A 106 38.90 49.39 -65.20
C THR A 106 39.04 47.96 -64.66
N GLU A 107 40.14 47.27 -64.97
CA GLU A 107 40.44 45.93 -64.45
C GLU A 107 40.62 45.95 -62.94
N SER A 108 41.44 46.89 -62.43
CA SER A 108 41.61 47.05 -60.98
C SER A 108 40.30 47.44 -60.29
N GLY A 109 39.48 48.29 -60.92
CA GLY A 109 38.13 48.61 -60.44
C GLY A 109 37.21 47.37 -60.36
N ALA A 110 37.22 46.52 -61.39
CA ALA A 110 36.47 45.27 -61.40
C ALA A 110 36.95 44.30 -60.30
N VAL A 111 38.27 44.19 -60.11
CA VAL A 111 38.88 43.37 -59.04
C VAL A 111 38.47 43.90 -57.67
N CYS A 112 38.56 45.21 -57.41
CA CYS A 112 38.09 45.83 -56.17
C CYS A 112 36.60 45.54 -55.92
N SER A 113 35.75 45.64 -56.95
CA SER A 113 34.32 45.32 -56.83
C SER A 113 34.08 43.84 -56.48
N SER A 114 34.86 42.93 -57.05
CA SER A 114 34.82 41.49 -56.74
C SER A 114 35.26 41.20 -55.31
N TYR A 115 36.33 41.85 -54.83
CA TYR A 115 36.74 41.75 -53.42
C TYR A 115 35.68 42.32 -52.48
N ALA A 116 35.10 43.47 -52.78
CA ALA A 116 34.01 44.05 -51.99
C ALA A 116 32.80 43.11 -51.93
N ALA A 117 32.40 42.50 -53.05
CA ALA A 117 31.31 41.53 -53.10
C ALA A 117 31.62 40.25 -52.31
N ARG A 118 32.87 39.75 -52.34
CA ARG A 118 33.31 38.62 -51.52
C ARG A 118 33.29 38.96 -50.03
N LEU A 119 33.78 40.13 -49.66
CA LEU A 119 33.75 40.61 -48.27
C LEU A 119 32.31 40.70 -47.76
N ALA A 120 31.40 41.31 -48.53
CA ALA A 120 29.98 41.40 -48.19
C ALA A 120 29.35 40.01 -47.96
N ARG A 121 29.61 39.04 -48.86
CA ARG A 121 29.13 37.66 -48.67
C ARG A 121 29.71 37.01 -47.41
N SER A 122 30.99 37.24 -47.12
CA SER A 122 31.62 36.70 -45.90
C SER A 122 31.04 37.31 -44.62
N GLU A 123 30.72 38.61 -44.65
CA GLU A 123 30.06 39.30 -43.54
C GLU A 123 28.63 38.79 -43.32
N ASP A 124 27.87 38.58 -44.40
CA ASP A 124 26.52 38.00 -44.33
C ASP A 124 26.55 36.57 -43.78
N SER A 125 27.50 35.74 -44.23
CA SER A 125 27.70 34.40 -43.67
C SER A 125 28.06 34.45 -42.19
N ALA A 126 28.95 35.38 -41.78
CA ALA A 126 29.31 35.57 -40.38
C ALA A 126 28.10 36.03 -39.53
N ARG A 127 27.23 36.89 -40.07
CA ARG A 127 25.98 37.29 -39.42
C ARG A 127 25.03 36.12 -39.23
N ARG A 128 24.86 35.26 -40.26
CA ARG A 128 24.03 34.05 -40.16
C ARG A 128 24.54 33.09 -39.09
N LEU A 129 25.84 32.81 -39.08
CA LEU A 129 26.47 31.97 -38.06
C LEU A 129 26.28 32.53 -36.64
N ARG A 130 26.39 33.85 -36.46
CA ARG A 130 26.12 34.48 -35.15
C ARG A 130 24.67 34.28 -34.71
N LEU A 131 23.70 34.43 -35.61
CA LEU A 131 22.29 34.17 -35.30
C LEU A 131 22.03 32.71 -34.95
N GLU A 132 22.64 31.77 -35.68
CA GLU A 132 22.54 30.33 -35.39
C GLU A 132 23.13 29.99 -34.02
N VAL A 133 24.26 30.60 -33.65
CA VAL A 133 24.87 30.42 -32.33
C VAL A 133 23.98 30.98 -31.22
N GLU A 134 23.36 32.15 -31.40
CA GLU A 134 22.43 32.70 -30.40
C GLU A 134 21.16 31.85 -30.25
N LEU A 135 20.58 31.36 -31.37
CA LEU A 135 19.46 30.41 -31.33
C LEU A 135 19.86 29.09 -30.65
N GLY A 136 21.10 28.63 -30.85
CA GLY A 136 21.67 27.49 -30.15
C GLY A 136 21.70 27.70 -28.64
N LYS A 137 22.22 28.85 -28.18
CA LYS A 137 22.27 29.22 -26.76
C LYS A 137 20.88 29.34 -26.14
N GLU A 138 19.89 29.89 -26.86
CA GLU A 138 18.53 29.97 -26.37
C GLU A 138 17.90 28.59 -26.16
N ARG A 139 18.09 27.67 -27.11
CA ARG A 139 17.66 26.27 -26.97
C ARG A 139 18.36 25.58 -25.81
N GLU A 140 19.66 25.80 -25.63
CA GLU A 140 20.41 25.26 -24.50
C GLU A 140 19.85 25.75 -23.16
N ARG A 141 19.57 27.05 -23.02
CA ARG A 141 18.92 27.60 -21.81
C ARG A 141 17.55 27.00 -21.56
N GLN A 142 16.75 26.76 -22.60
CA GLN A 142 15.45 26.10 -22.48
C GLN A 142 15.60 24.66 -21.97
N LEU A 143 16.53 23.90 -22.54
CA LEU A 143 16.81 22.53 -22.09
C LEU A 143 17.33 22.51 -20.64
N GLN A 144 18.20 23.44 -20.25
CA GLN A 144 18.65 23.59 -18.87
C GLN A 144 17.46 23.87 -17.92
N HIS A 145 16.53 24.74 -18.33
CA HIS A 145 15.32 24.99 -17.55
C HIS A 145 14.44 23.73 -17.43
N ASP A 146 14.25 22.99 -18.51
CA ASP A 146 13.47 21.74 -18.48
C ASP A 146 14.13 20.66 -17.62
N VAL A 147 15.46 20.53 -17.65
CA VAL A 147 16.22 19.63 -16.78
C VAL A 147 15.99 19.98 -15.32
N THR A 148 16.20 21.24 -14.91
CA THR A 148 15.98 21.66 -13.51
C THR A 148 14.53 21.45 -13.06
N ARG A 149 13.56 21.65 -13.95
CA ARG A 149 12.14 21.39 -13.69
C ARG A 149 11.88 19.89 -13.48
N LEU A 150 12.44 19.03 -14.31
CA LEU A 150 12.28 17.57 -14.19
C LEU A 150 12.97 17.03 -12.94
N GLU A 151 14.15 17.55 -12.59
CA GLU A 151 14.84 17.23 -11.33
C GLU A 151 13.98 17.56 -10.12
N ALA A 152 13.38 18.76 -10.08
CA ALA A 152 12.47 19.15 -9.00
C ALA A 152 11.24 18.24 -8.91
N LEU A 153 10.68 17.79 -10.04
CA LEU A 153 9.56 16.83 -10.07
C LEU A 153 9.98 15.44 -9.58
N LEU A 154 11.19 14.98 -9.93
CA LEU A 154 11.73 13.71 -9.45
C LEU A 154 12.00 13.76 -7.94
N GLU A 155 12.54 14.86 -7.42
CA GLU A 155 12.73 15.06 -5.98
C GLU A 155 11.39 15.09 -5.24
N ALA A 156 10.39 15.82 -5.77
CA ALA A 156 9.05 15.82 -5.21
C ALA A 156 8.43 14.40 -5.19
N GLY A 157 8.61 13.62 -6.26
CA GLY A 157 8.18 12.22 -6.32
C GLY A 157 8.86 11.33 -5.29
N ARG A 158 10.18 11.49 -5.08
CA ARG A 158 10.93 10.76 -4.05
C ARG A 158 10.46 11.11 -2.64
N LEU A 159 10.21 12.39 -2.34
CA LEU A 159 9.67 12.82 -1.05
C LEU A 159 8.25 12.31 -0.83
N GLN A 160 7.41 12.28 -1.87
CA GLN A 160 6.07 11.72 -1.75
C GLN A 160 6.10 10.21 -1.47
N ALA A 161 6.99 9.48 -2.14
CA ALA A 161 7.21 8.06 -1.89
C ALA A 161 7.69 7.80 -0.46
N SER A 162 8.67 8.55 0.04
CA SER A 162 9.19 8.40 1.41
C SER A 162 8.13 8.70 2.47
N VAL A 163 7.29 9.71 2.27
CA VAL A 163 6.16 10.02 3.16
C VAL A 163 5.12 8.90 3.14
N ALA A 164 4.81 8.34 1.96
CA ALA A 164 3.89 7.21 1.85
C ALA A 164 4.43 5.96 2.56
N GLU A 165 5.72 5.65 2.39
CA GLU A 165 6.39 4.55 3.09
C GLU A 165 6.36 4.75 4.61
N ALA A 166 6.64 5.96 5.11
CA ALA A 166 6.57 6.28 6.54
C ALA A 166 5.13 6.10 7.09
N ARG A 167 4.11 6.47 6.32
CA ARG A 167 2.68 6.23 6.67
C ARG A 167 2.35 4.74 6.73
N HIS A 168 2.86 3.94 5.79
CA HIS A 168 2.65 2.49 5.83
C HIS A 168 3.38 1.84 7.02
N GLN A 169 4.60 2.29 7.34
CA GLN A 169 5.35 1.79 8.51
C GLN A 169 4.65 2.12 9.82
N THR A 170 4.12 3.34 9.98
CA THR A 170 3.36 3.74 11.16
C THR A 170 2.08 2.92 11.32
N ALA A 171 1.31 2.72 10.23
CA ALA A 171 0.13 1.85 10.26
C ALA A 171 0.46 0.40 10.66
N LEU A 172 1.56 -0.16 10.14
CA LEU A 172 2.03 -1.49 10.53
C LEU A 172 2.46 -1.56 12.00
N ALA A 173 3.06 -0.51 12.54
CA ALA A 173 3.43 -0.42 13.95
C ALA A 173 2.20 -0.35 14.85
N GLU A 174 1.16 0.40 14.46
CA GLU A 174 -0.11 0.48 15.17
C GLU A 174 -0.84 -0.87 15.21
N GLU A 175 -0.90 -1.58 14.09
CA GLU A 175 -1.49 -2.92 14.05
C GLU A 175 -0.71 -3.92 14.90
N ARG A 176 0.63 -3.87 14.90
CA ARG A 176 1.45 -4.68 15.81
C ARG A 176 1.12 -4.36 17.28
N ALA A 177 1.05 -3.08 17.65
CA ALA A 177 0.67 -2.66 19.00
C ALA A 177 -0.75 -3.08 19.38
N ARG A 178 -1.68 -3.10 18.42
CA ARG A 178 -3.04 -3.62 18.61
C ARG A 178 -3.05 -5.12 18.86
N THR A 179 -2.32 -5.90 18.06
CA THR A 179 -2.21 -7.36 18.25
C THR A 179 -1.58 -7.72 19.59
N GLU A 180 -0.58 -6.96 20.02
CA GLU A 180 0.08 -7.19 21.31
C GLU A 180 -0.87 -6.88 22.49
N ARG A 181 -1.64 -5.80 22.42
CA ARG A 181 -2.69 -5.51 23.40
C ARG A 181 -3.70 -6.64 23.52
N LEU A 182 -4.14 -7.21 22.39
CA LEU A 182 -5.07 -8.35 22.39
C LEU A 182 -4.45 -9.63 22.98
N ARG A 183 -3.14 -9.86 22.78
CA ARG A 183 -2.43 -10.97 23.41
C ARG A 183 -2.37 -10.82 24.92
N VAL A 184 -2.00 -9.64 25.42
CA VAL A 184 -1.97 -9.37 26.86
C VAL A 184 -3.35 -9.58 27.48
N MET A 185 -4.41 -9.05 26.87
CA MET A 185 -5.79 -9.25 27.35
C MET A 185 -6.20 -10.73 27.38
N ARG A 186 -5.79 -11.51 26.38
CA ARG A 186 -6.05 -12.96 26.34
C ARG A 186 -5.33 -13.66 27.49
N ASP A 187 -4.07 -13.33 27.72
CA ASP A 187 -3.25 -13.96 28.74
C ASP A 187 -3.77 -13.61 30.15
N ASP A 188 -4.20 -12.37 30.37
CA ASP A 188 -4.89 -11.94 31.61
C ASP A 188 -6.20 -12.73 31.83
N ALA A 189 -7.00 -12.92 30.78
CA ALA A 189 -8.24 -13.69 30.88
C ALA A 189 -8.00 -15.17 31.21
N LEU A 190 -6.91 -15.76 30.68
CA LEU A 190 -6.50 -17.12 31.04
C LEU A 190 -6.06 -17.21 32.51
N LEU A 191 -5.29 -16.24 32.99
CA LEU A 191 -4.89 -16.16 34.40
C LEU A 191 -6.11 -16.04 35.33
N GLN A 192 -7.09 -15.20 34.98
CA GLN A 192 -8.33 -15.06 35.75
C GLN A 192 -9.12 -16.37 35.81
N ARG A 193 -9.22 -17.08 34.68
CA ARG A 193 -9.87 -18.40 34.63
C ARG A 193 -9.17 -19.39 35.54
N ASP A 194 -7.84 -19.46 35.48
CA ASP A 194 -7.07 -20.43 36.25
C ASP A 194 -7.14 -20.12 37.76
N ASN A 195 -7.16 -18.83 38.14
CA ASN A 195 -7.44 -18.42 39.53
C ASN A 195 -8.84 -18.85 39.99
N ALA A 196 -9.88 -18.64 39.18
CA ALA A 196 -11.23 -19.05 39.52
C ALA A 196 -11.37 -20.58 39.66
N LEU A 197 -10.66 -21.36 38.83
CA LEU A 197 -10.59 -22.82 38.96
C LEU A 197 -9.88 -23.23 40.25
N SER A 198 -8.80 -22.54 40.62
CA SER A 198 -8.10 -22.78 41.89
C SER A 198 -9.01 -22.49 43.09
N GLU A 199 -9.73 -21.38 43.10
CA GLU A 199 -10.70 -21.04 44.16
C GLU A 199 -11.81 -22.08 44.27
N LEU A 200 -12.40 -22.48 43.14
CA LEU A 200 -13.43 -23.52 43.08
C LEU A 200 -12.90 -24.86 43.62
N SER A 201 -11.66 -25.23 43.30
CA SER A 201 -11.03 -26.43 43.86
C SER A 201 -10.84 -26.35 45.38
N GLY A 202 -10.51 -25.16 45.90
CA GLY A 202 -10.44 -24.90 47.34
C GLY A 202 -11.80 -25.08 48.03
N CYS A 203 -12.86 -24.52 47.44
CA CYS A 203 -14.21 -24.69 47.98
C CYS A 203 -14.66 -26.17 48.02
N TYR A 204 -14.30 -26.98 47.02
CA TYR A 204 -14.60 -28.42 47.05
C TYR A 204 -13.84 -29.13 48.18
N ALA A 205 -12.56 -28.81 48.39
CA ALA A 205 -11.78 -29.35 49.50
C ALA A 205 -12.40 -28.99 50.87
N ASP A 206 -12.92 -27.76 51.02
CA ASP A 206 -13.62 -27.34 52.24
C ASP A 206 -14.94 -28.09 52.45
N VAL A 207 -15.72 -28.30 51.37
CA VAL A 207 -16.96 -29.11 51.42
C VAL A 207 -16.65 -30.55 51.83
N ASP A 208 -15.61 -31.15 51.26
CA ASP A 208 -15.18 -32.51 51.61
C ASP A 208 -14.74 -32.59 53.08
N ALA A 209 -14.00 -31.58 53.58
CA ALA A 209 -13.63 -31.49 54.98
C ALA A 209 -14.85 -31.36 55.89
N LEU A 210 -15.83 -30.52 55.54
CA LEU A 210 -17.08 -30.39 56.28
C LEU A 210 -17.89 -31.70 56.28
N GLN A 211 -17.98 -32.40 55.14
CA GLN A 211 -18.64 -33.70 55.06
C GLN A 211 -17.96 -34.74 55.94
N ALA A 212 -16.61 -34.76 55.99
CA ALA A 212 -15.86 -35.62 56.89
C ALA A 212 -16.18 -35.32 58.37
N THR A 213 -16.19 -34.04 58.78
CA THR A 213 -16.56 -33.67 60.15
C THR A 213 -18.00 -34.06 60.51
N LEU A 214 -18.93 -33.92 59.55
CA LEU A 214 -20.32 -34.33 59.74
C LEU A 214 -20.45 -35.85 59.87
N ALA A 215 -19.68 -36.62 59.09
CA ALA A 215 -19.62 -38.07 59.23
C ALA A 215 -19.10 -38.51 60.61
N ASP A 216 -18.02 -37.88 61.10
CA ASP A 216 -17.44 -38.17 62.42
C ASP A 216 -18.42 -37.84 63.55
N SER A 217 -19.09 -36.68 63.48
CA SER A 217 -20.11 -36.31 64.46
C SER A 217 -21.29 -37.28 64.46
N ALA A 218 -21.72 -37.78 63.29
CA ALA A 218 -22.78 -38.78 63.19
C ALA A 218 -22.37 -40.12 63.83
N LEU A 219 -21.12 -40.55 63.64
CA LEU A 219 -20.56 -41.73 64.31
C LEU A 219 -20.54 -41.55 65.84
N TYR A 220 -20.12 -40.38 66.32
CA TYR A 220 -20.10 -40.06 67.74
C TYR A 220 -21.50 -40.08 68.37
N VAL A 221 -22.51 -39.52 67.71
CA VAL A 221 -23.91 -39.57 68.17
C VAL A 221 -24.42 -41.02 68.24
N ARG A 222 -24.09 -41.86 67.25
CA ARG A 222 -24.44 -43.30 67.28
C ARG A 222 -23.79 -43.99 68.48
N TYR A 223 -22.52 -43.70 68.76
CA TYR A 223 -21.82 -44.22 69.93
C TYR A 223 -22.50 -43.80 71.23
N LEU A 224 -22.83 -42.52 71.40
CA LEU A 224 -23.54 -42.02 72.58
C LEU A 224 -24.91 -42.68 72.75
N ARG A 225 -25.69 -42.83 71.67
CA ARG A 225 -26.98 -43.54 71.70
C ARG A 225 -26.83 -44.99 72.13
N LYS A 226 -25.85 -45.71 71.58
CA LYS A 226 -25.53 -47.08 72.00
C LYS A 226 -25.20 -47.13 73.50
N ARG A 227 -24.38 -46.19 73.97
CA ARG A 227 -23.98 -46.12 75.38
C ARG A 227 -25.16 -45.82 76.31
N LEU A 228 -26.06 -44.94 75.91
CA LEU A 228 -27.30 -44.67 76.64
C LEU A 228 -28.18 -45.92 76.72
N LEU A 229 -28.39 -46.63 75.61
CA LEU A 229 -29.15 -47.88 75.59
C LEU A 229 -28.53 -48.97 76.48
N GLU A 230 -27.19 -49.09 76.49
CA GLU A 230 -26.48 -50.01 77.39
C GLU A 230 -26.75 -49.67 78.87
N LEU A 231 -26.72 -48.38 79.22
CA LEU A 231 -27.00 -47.90 80.58
C LEU A 231 -28.47 -48.09 80.97
N GLU A 232 -29.40 -47.78 80.07
CA GLU A 232 -30.85 -48.02 80.27
C GLU A 232 -31.15 -49.50 80.47
N LEU A 233 -30.54 -50.38 79.68
CA LEU A 233 -30.71 -51.82 79.80
C LEU A 233 -30.10 -52.33 81.13
N ALA A 234 -28.95 -51.80 81.55
CA ALA A 234 -28.38 -52.10 82.86
C ALA A 234 -29.32 -51.65 84.01
N ALA A 235 -29.88 -50.45 83.93
CA ALA A 235 -30.84 -49.92 84.90
C ALA A 235 -32.15 -50.73 84.91
N ALA A 236 -32.66 -51.12 83.74
CA ALA A 236 -33.86 -51.96 83.60
C ALA A 236 -33.63 -53.37 84.17
N ARG A 237 -32.44 -53.97 83.97
CA ARG A 237 -32.07 -55.23 84.63
C ARG A 237 -32.05 -55.08 86.15
N GLN A 238 -31.51 -53.98 86.67
CA GLN A 238 -31.51 -53.69 88.11
C GLN A 238 -32.93 -53.50 88.64
N GLN A 239 -33.78 -52.77 87.92
CA GLN A 239 -35.20 -52.61 88.25
C GLN A 239 -35.97 -53.93 88.13
N GLN A 240 -35.68 -54.79 87.16
CA GLN A 240 -36.30 -56.11 87.07
C GLN A 240 -35.88 -56.99 88.23
N GLN A 241 -34.64 -56.90 88.70
CA GLN A 241 -34.22 -57.61 89.90
C GLN A 241 -34.99 -57.11 91.13
N SER A 242 -35.18 -55.80 91.29
CA SER A 242 -36.03 -55.26 92.37
C SER A 242 -37.51 -55.58 92.18
N GLN A 243 -38.02 -55.53 90.96
CA GLN A 243 -39.40 -55.90 90.63
C GLN A 243 -39.63 -57.40 90.68
N GLN A 244 -38.63 -58.27 90.49
CA GLN A 244 -38.80 -59.71 90.74
C GLN A 244 -38.87 -59.97 92.23
N GLN A 245 -38.15 -59.21 93.05
CA GLN A 245 -38.37 -59.19 94.50
C GLN A 245 -39.77 -58.66 94.85
N GLU A 246 -40.29 -57.64 94.14
CA GLU A 246 -41.66 -57.13 94.35
C GLU A 246 -42.76 -57.95 93.67
N ARG A 247 -42.52 -58.65 92.56
CA ARG A 247 -43.48 -59.53 91.88
C ARG A 247 -43.53 -60.88 92.56
N GLN A 248 -42.47 -61.33 93.24
CA GLN A 248 -42.64 -62.32 94.30
C GLN A 248 -43.61 -61.82 95.39
N ARG A 249 -43.78 -60.49 95.58
CA ARG A 249 -44.84 -59.92 96.43
C ARG A 249 -46.17 -59.67 95.72
N GLN A 250 -46.23 -59.56 94.39
CA GLN A 250 -47.42 -59.13 93.62
C GLN A 250 -47.92 -60.12 92.56
N GLN A 251 -47.37 -61.34 92.46
CA GLN A 251 -47.98 -62.48 91.75
C GLN A 251 -49.24 -63.01 92.48
N SER A 252 -50.14 -62.08 92.83
CA SER A 252 -51.53 -62.26 93.21
C SER A 252 -52.52 -61.58 92.23
N ALA A 253 -52.06 -60.89 91.18
CA ALA A 253 -52.92 -60.39 90.09
C ALA A 253 -52.00 -59.98 88.92
N GLY A 254 -52.12 -60.41 87.68
CA GLY A 254 -53.29 -60.52 86.81
C GLY A 254 -52.80 -60.15 85.40
N SER A 255 -53.24 -60.89 84.38
CA SER A 255 -52.70 -60.94 83.01
C SER A 255 -53.50 -60.08 82.01
N LYS A 256 -52.89 -59.58 80.91
CA LYS A 256 -53.30 -59.82 79.50
C LYS A 256 -52.77 -58.82 78.45
N GLU A 257 -52.18 -59.42 77.41
CA GLU A 257 -52.20 -59.22 75.94
C GLU A 257 -52.85 -57.98 75.27
N GLY A 258 -52.28 -57.60 74.11
CA GLY A 258 -52.97 -56.86 73.04
C GLY A 258 -52.06 -56.34 71.92
N GLU A 259 -52.19 -56.93 70.73
CA GLU A 259 -51.38 -56.81 69.51
C GLU A 259 -52.15 -56.03 68.40
N GLY A 260 -51.43 -55.50 67.39
CA GLY A 260 -51.95 -55.40 66.01
C GLY A 260 -52.17 -54.00 65.41
N GLY A 261 -51.83 -53.85 64.12
CA GLY A 261 -52.33 -52.74 63.29
C GLY A 261 -51.55 -52.39 62.01
N GLU A 262 -51.60 -53.26 60.99
CA GLU A 262 -51.24 -52.99 59.59
C GLU A 262 -52.25 -52.07 58.86
N GLY A 263 -51.82 -51.54 57.71
CA GLY A 263 -52.69 -51.07 56.61
C GLY A 263 -52.63 -49.56 56.42
N GLY A 264 -52.59 -48.98 55.22
CA GLY A 264 -52.84 -49.48 53.88
C GLY A 264 -52.96 -48.23 52.97
N GLY A 265 -52.73 -48.40 51.67
CA GLY A 265 -52.40 -47.32 50.74
C GLY A 265 -53.52 -46.36 50.33
N SER A 266 -53.14 -45.37 49.52
CA SER A 266 -53.98 -44.67 48.55
C SER A 266 -53.03 -43.79 47.71
N GLY A 267 -52.85 -43.95 46.41
CA GLY A 267 -53.87 -44.17 45.38
C GLY A 267 -54.22 -42.81 44.76
N GLY A 268 -53.61 -42.44 43.64
CA GLY A 268 -53.97 -41.19 42.95
C GLY A 268 -53.00 -40.68 41.88
N GLY A 269 -52.42 -41.55 41.07
CA GLY A 269 -51.65 -41.16 39.88
C GLY A 269 -52.57 -40.60 38.79
N GLY A 270 -52.94 -39.32 38.90
CA GLY A 270 -53.65 -38.60 37.85
C GLY A 270 -52.73 -38.31 36.67
N GLY A 271 -53.08 -38.82 35.49
CA GLY A 271 -52.35 -38.58 34.24
C GLY A 271 -52.24 -37.09 33.90
N VAL A 272 -51.01 -36.57 33.97
CA VAL A 272 -50.65 -35.14 33.80
C VAL A 272 -50.52 -34.70 32.33
N PHE A 273 -50.69 -35.59 31.34
CA PHE A 273 -50.39 -35.27 29.94
C PHE A 273 -51.63 -35.25 29.03
N SER A 274 -52.64 -34.46 29.37
CA SER A 274 -53.70 -34.15 28.40
C SER A 274 -53.22 -33.06 27.43
N LEU A 275 -53.35 -33.28 26.12
CA LEU A 275 -53.03 -32.31 25.07
C LEU A 275 -53.70 -30.94 25.29
N ALA A 276 -54.90 -30.95 25.88
CA ALA A 276 -55.64 -29.74 26.23
C ALA A 276 -54.92 -28.90 27.29
N THR A 277 -54.31 -29.53 28.30
CA THR A 277 -53.52 -28.83 29.32
C THR A 277 -52.27 -28.20 28.71
N ILE A 278 -51.62 -28.91 27.79
CA ILE A 278 -50.39 -28.46 27.13
C ILE A 278 -50.69 -27.30 26.17
N ARG A 279 -51.79 -27.35 25.41
CA ARG A 279 -52.24 -26.23 24.58
C ARG A 279 -52.48 -24.97 25.42
N LYS A 280 -53.16 -25.10 26.57
CA LYS A 280 -53.38 -23.97 27.49
C LYS A 280 -52.06 -23.41 28.05
N ALA A 281 -51.12 -24.27 28.42
CA ALA A 281 -49.81 -23.85 28.91
C ALA A 281 -48.99 -23.11 27.83
N ILE A 282 -49.05 -23.57 26.56
CA ILE A 282 -48.40 -22.90 25.44
C ILE A 282 -49.03 -21.53 25.18
N GLN A 283 -50.36 -21.44 25.13
CA GLN A 283 -51.07 -20.17 24.94
C GLN A 283 -50.74 -19.18 26.07
N ALA A 284 -50.69 -19.65 27.32
CA ALA A 284 -50.28 -18.83 28.46
C ALA A 284 -48.83 -18.32 28.32
N ALA A 285 -47.88 -19.19 27.96
CA ALA A 285 -46.48 -18.80 27.77
C ALA A 285 -46.29 -17.81 26.60
N VAL A 286 -47.06 -17.97 25.51
CA VAL A 286 -47.05 -17.05 24.37
C VAL A 286 -47.67 -15.70 24.75
N ALA A 287 -48.77 -15.69 25.52
CA ALA A 287 -49.38 -14.47 26.04
C ALA A 287 -48.46 -13.71 27.01
N GLU A 288 -47.71 -14.42 27.86
CA GLU A 288 -46.69 -13.82 28.72
C GLU A 288 -45.55 -13.19 27.89
N ALA A 289 -45.09 -13.86 26.83
CA ALA A 289 -44.07 -13.30 25.94
C ALA A 289 -44.57 -12.04 25.20
N ALA A 290 -45.88 -11.93 24.93
CA ALA A 290 -46.48 -10.76 24.31
C ALA A 290 -46.41 -9.50 25.20
N GLN A 291 -46.37 -9.67 26.53
CA GLN A 291 -46.22 -8.57 27.49
C GLN A 291 -44.78 -8.03 27.56
N CYS A 292 -43.80 -8.81 27.11
CA CYS A 292 -42.41 -8.38 27.03
C CYS A 292 -42.14 -7.49 25.80
N GLY A 293 -41.03 -6.74 25.86
CA GLY A 293 -40.52 -5.96 24.73
C GLY A 293 -40.19 -6.84 23.52
N GLU A 294 -40.15 -6.23 22.33
CA GLU A 294 -40.07 -6.96 21.06
C GLU A 294 -38.86 -7.91 20.97
N GLU A 295 -37.68 -7.49 21.45
CA GLU A 295 -36.48 -8.33 21.46
C GLU A 295 -36.59 -9.52 22.42
N GLU A 296 -37.14 -9.31 23.63
CA GLU A 296 -37.30 -10.36 24.63
C GLU A 296 -38.39 -11.36 24.24
N ARG A 297 -39.47 -10.87 23.63
CA ARG A 297 -40.53 -11.69 23.04
C ARG A 297 -39.97 -12.66 22.01
N ARG A 298 -39.17 -12.17 21.06
CA ARG A 298 -38.52 -13.01 20.03
C ARG A 298 -37.61 -14.06 20.68
N LYS A 299 -36.86 -13.70 21.72
CA LYS A 299 -36.00 -14.64 22.47
C LYS A 299 -36.82 -15.74 23.17
N ARG A 300 -37.89 -15.39 23.87
CA ARG A 300 -38.76 -16.36 24.58
C ARG A 300 -39.49 -17.29 23.62
N VAL A 301 -40.02 -16.77 22.51
CA VAL A 301 -40.66 -17.58 21.46
C VAL A 301 -39.67 -18.56 20.84
N ARG A 302 -38.46 -18.10 20.50
CA ARG A 302 -37.40 -18.97 19.95
C ARG A 302 -36.99 -20.07 20.93
N GLN A 303 -36.90 -19.75 22.22
CA GLN A 303 -36.59 -20.73 23.27
C GLN A 303 -37.69 -21.80 23.38
N LEU A 304 -38.97 -21.38 23.31
CA LEU A 304 -40.11 -22.30 23.35
C LEU A 304 -40.12 -23.23 22.13
N GLN A 305 -39.86 -22.72 20.92
CA GLN A 305 -39.73 -23.52 19.69
C GLN A 305 -38.57 -24.51 19.78
N LEU A 306 -37.41 -24.09 20.30
CA LEU A 306 -36.25 -24.97 20.45
C LEU A 306 -36.48 -26.10 21.46
N ARG A 307 -37.27 -25.86 22.51
CA ARG A 307 -37.61 -26.88 23.52
C ARG A 307 -38.52 -27.98 22.94
N TRP A 308 -39.41 -27.62 22.02
CA TRP A 308 -40.38 -28.52 21.39
C TRP A 308 -40.00 -28.93 19.97
N HIS A 309 -38.75 -28.71 19.55
CA HIS A 309 -38.29 -29.09 18.22
C HIS A 309 -38.27 -30.62 18.05
N PRO A 310 -38.70 -31.17 16.90
CA PRO A 310 -38.74 -32.63 16.68
C PRO A 310 -37.36 -33.29 16.80
N ASP A 311 -36.30 -32.58 16.41
CA ASP A 311 -34.90 -33.05 16.52
C ASP A 311 -34.44 -33.28 17.99
N LYS A 312 -34.93 -32.46 18.93
CA LYS A 312 -34.59 -32.62 20.36
C LYS A 312 -35.46 -33.66 21.07
N ASN A 313 -36.55 -34.08 20.44
CA ASN A 313 -37.55 -35.00 21.03
C ASN A 313 -37.83 -36.18 20.08
N PRO A 314 -36.83 -37.02 19.76
CA PRO A 314 -36.95 -38.08 18.75
C PRO A 314 -37.96 -39.19 19.13
N VAL A 315 -38.30 -39.31 20.42
CA VAL A 315 -39.28 -40.31 20.92
C VAL A 315 -40.72 -39.83 20.74
N LEU A 316 -40.95 -38.53 20.63
CA LEU A 316 -42.27 -37.89 20.59
C LEU A 316 -42.37 -36.95 19.38
N THR A 317 -41.87 -37.37 18.22
CA THR A 317 -41.77 -36.53 17.02
C THR A 317 -43.13 -36.00 16.58
N GLU A 318 -44.14 -36.86 16.46
CA GLU A 318 -45.51 -36.47 16.08
C GLU A 318 -46.07 -35.42 17.05
N PHE A 319 -45.91 -35.67 18.36
CA PHE A 319 -46.36 -34.76 19.41
C PHE A 319 -45.62 -33.41 19.39
N ALA A 320 -44.30 -33.43 19.22
CA ALA A 320 -43.45 -32.24 19.10
C ALA A 320 -43.80 -31.42 17.86
N THR A 321 -44.15 -32.08 16.75
CA THR A 321 -44.62 -31.40 15.53
C THR A 321 -45.98 -30.72 15.74
N GLU A 322 -46.93 -31.39 16.41
CA GLU A 322 -48.22 -30.78 16.75
C GLU A 322 -48.06 -29.58 17.69
N VAL A 323 -47.22 -29.70 18.73
CA VAL A 323 -46.93 -28.59 19.65
C VAL A 323 -46.26 -27.42 18.93
N THR A 324 -45.30 -27.69 18.03
CA THR A 324 -44.64 -26.65 17.24
C THR A 324 -45.63 -25.93 16.33
N LYS A 325 -46.59 -26.66 15.73
CA LYS A 325 -47.68 -26.07 14.95
C LYS A 325 -48.56 -25.15 15.83
N MET A 326 -48.95 -25.59 17.02
CA MET A 326 -49.73 -24.76 17.96
C MET A 326 -48.97 -23.50 18.40
N ILE A 327 -47.65 -23.59 18.60
CA ILE A 327 -46.81 -22.41 18.91
C ILE A 327 -46.83 -21.41 17.76
N ASN A 328 -46.64 -21.87 16.52
CA ASN A 328 -46.62 -20.99 15.35
C ASN A 328 -47.98 -20.34 15.09
N GLU A 329 -49.08 -21.07 15.28
CA GLU A 329 -50.45 -20.53 15.19
C GLU A 329 -50.68 -19.43 16.24
N ALA A 330 -50.32 -19.68 17.50
CA ALA A 330 -50.46 -18.71 18.59
C ALA A 330 -49.59 -17.45 18.39
N VAL A 331 -48.37 -17.61 17.86
CA VAL A 331 -47.49 -16.47 17.52
C VAL A 331 -48.07 -15.66 16.36
N ALA A 332 -48.60 -16.31 15.31
CA ALA A 332 -49.23 -15.62 14.20
C ALA A 332 -50.52 -14.87 14.60
N GLU A 333 -51.27 -15.39 15.57
CA GLU A 333 -52.41 -14.67 16.17
C GLU A 333 -51.95 -13.46 16.98
N MET A 334 -50.89 -13.61 17.78
CA MET A 334 -50.30 -12.52 18.55
C MET A 334 -49.76 -11.40 17.65
N GLU A 335 -49.04 -11.73 16.58
CA GLU A 335 -48.51 -10.76 15.62
C GLU A 335 -49.63 -10.05 14.86
N ARG A 336 -50.70 -10.75 14.50
CA ARG A 336 -51.93 -10.13 13.95
C ARG A 336 -52.57 -9.17 14.95
N ALA A 337 -52.65 -9.54 16.22
CA ALA A 337 -53.21 -8.66 17.26
C ALA A 337 -52.32 -7.42 17.53
N ALA A 338 -51.00 -7.57 17.47
CA ALA A 338 -50.05 -6.47 17.66
C ALA A 338 -49.91 -5.57 16.42
N GLY A 339 -50.08 -6.10 15.22
CA GLY A 339 -50.01 -5.35 13.97
C GLY A 339 -51.21 -4.42 13.73
N VAL A 340 -52.35 -4.66 14.39
CA VAL A 340 -53.56 -3.83 14.26
C VAL A 340 -53.45 -2.52 15.05
N THR A 341 -52.53 -2.39 16.02
CA THR A 341 -52.38 -1.19 16.86
C THR A 341 -51.24 -0.25 16.45
N GLY A 342 -50.41 -0.59 15.46
CA GLY A 342 -49.22 0.19 15.07
C GLY A 342 -49.36 1.11 13.85
N GLY A 343 -50.54 1.17 13.22
CA GLY A 343 -50.73 1.83 11.91
C GLY A 343 -51.24 3.28 11.93
N GLY A 344 -51.22 3.99 13.05
CA GLY A 344 -51.84 5.31 13.13
C GLY A 344 -51.30 6.21 14.24
N SER A 345 -50.09 6.74 14.07
CA SER A 345 -49.69 8.00 14.71
C SER A 345 -48.61 8.69 13.88
N SER A 346 -49.03 9.26 12.75
CA SER A 346 -48.29 10.30 12.04
C SER A 346 -49.05 11.62 12.17
N THR A 347 -48.60 12.47 13.10
CA THR A 347 -48.64 13.94 13.01
C THR A 347 -47.59 14.51 13.93
#